data_AF-A0A7S1MA18-F1
#
_entry.id   AF-A0A7S1MA18-F1
#
_cell.length_a   1.000
_cell.length_b   1.000
_cell.length_c   1.000
_cell.angle_alpha   90.00
_cell.angle_beta   90.00
_cell.angle_gamma   90.00
#
_symmetry.space_group_name_H-M   'P 1'
#
loop_
_entity.id
_entity.type
_entity.pdbx_description
1 polymer ?
#
loop_
_entity_poly.entity_id
_entity_poly.type
_entity_poly.pdbx_seq_one_letter_code
_entity_poly.pdbx_strand_id
1 'polypeptide(L)'
;MSGLTCGVTGCSGMVMPLAAMPACDHCKKPHCIAHRMPEKHGCGTAAHNQAQMDNTKNAAARREEAKNASNADARAKLQKKRDELARERQKKPAAKKSK
;
A
#
# COMPACT_ATOMS: atom_id res chain seq x y z
N MET A 1 -29.39 -18.69 20.45
CA MET A 1 -28.43 -18.31 19.39
C MET A 1 -29.16 -17.40 18.41
N SER A 2 -29.06 -16.08 18.56
CA SER A 2 -29.69 -15.13 17.66
C SER A 2 -28.91 -15.11 16.35
N GLY A 3 -29.42 -15.75 15.30
CA GLY A 3 -28.80 -15.74 13.99
C GLY A 3 -28.80 -14.33 13.41
N LEU A 4 -27.65 -13.86 12.89
CA LEU A 4 -27.61 -12.60 12.15
C LEU A 4 -28.33 -12.81 10.81
N THR A 5 -29.30 -11.96 10.49
CA THR A 5 -30.00 -11.98 9.20
C THR A 5 -29.24 -11.16 8.16
N CYS A 6 -29.37 -11.51 6.88
CA CYS A 6 -28.75 -10.75 5.80
C CYS A 6 -29.27 -9.30 5.76
N GLY A 7 -28.38 -8.33 5.61
CA GLY A 7 -28.75 -6.90 5.49
C GLY A 7 -29.36 -6.47 4.16
N VAL A 8 -29.67 -7.39 3.25
CA VAL A 8 -30.30 -7.12 1.95
C VAL A 8 -31.82 -7.20 2.06
N THR A 9 -32.53 -6.20 1.53
CA THR A 9 -33.99 -6.18 1.49
C THR A 9 -34.55 -7.39 0.75
N GLY A 10 -35.40 -8.17 1.42
CA GLY A 10 -36.02 -9.37 0.84
C GLY A 10 -35.18 -10.66 0.95
N CYS A 11 -34.01 -10.63 1.60
CA CYS A 11 -33.23 -11.83 1.85
C CYS A 11 -33.47 -12.37 3.26
N SER A 12 -34.11 -13.54 3.36
CA SER A 12 -34.28 -14.28 4.62
C SER A 12 -33.10 -15.20 4.96
N GLY A 13 -32.00 -15.10 4.20
CA GLY A 13 -30.81 -15.93 4.40
C GLY A 13 -30.13 -15.61 5.72
N MET A 14 -29.82 -16.64 6.52
CA MET A 14 -29.00 -16.48 7.70
C MET A 14 -27.56 -16.15 7.29
N VAL A 15 -26.99 -15.14 7.93
CA VAL A 15 -25.55 -14.92 7.94
C VAL A 15 -25.01 -16.00 8.86
N MET A 16 -24.35 -16.99 8.26
CA MET A 16 -23.72 -18.05 9.02
C MET A 16 -22.78 -17.41 10.05
N PRO A 17 -22.90 -17.74 11.34
CA PRO A 17 -22.07 -17.17 12.40
C PRO A 17 -20.66 -17.76 12.40
N LEU A 18 -20.12 -18.11 11.21
CA LEU A 18 -18.69 -18.35 11.10
C LEU A 18 -18.02 -17.04 11.49
N ALA A 19 -17.28 -17.07 12.60
CA ALA A 19 -16.53 -15.96 13.19
C ALA A 19 -15.52 -15.26 12.24
N ALA A 20 -15.53 -15.61 10.95
CA ALA A 20 -14.60 -15.19 9.92
C ALA A 20 -15.26 -14.56 8.68
N MET A 21 -16.58 -14.35 8.64
CA MET A 21 -17.21 -13.62 7.52
C MET A 21 -17.18 -12.11 7.80
N PRO A 22 -16.28 -11.34 7.14
CA PRO A 22 -16.22 -9.90 7.36
C PRO A 22 -17.48 -9.24 6.80
N ALA A 23 -17.99 -8.25 7.54
CA ALA A 23 -18.99 -7.33 7.03
C ALA A 23 -18.44 -6.57 5.81
N CYS A 24 -19.32 -6.07 4.95
CA CYS A 24 -18.89 -5.25 3.81
C CYS A 24 -18.15 -4.00 4.33
N ASP A 25 -17.00 -3.67 3.72
CA ASP A 25 -16.19 -2.53 4.17
C ASP A 25 -16.87 -1.17 3.99
N HIS A 26 -17.82 -1.06 3.06
CA HIS A 26 -18.50 0.19 2.75
C HIS A 26 -19.76 0.40 3.59
N CYS A 27 -20.65 -0.60 3.68
CA CYS A 27 -21.92 -0.46 4.39
C CYS A 27 -21.90 -1.05 5.81
N LYS A 28 -20.82 -1.75 6.19
CA LYS A 28 -20.64 -2.43 7.49
C LYS A 28 -21.78 -3.38 7.89
N LYS A 29 -22.59 -3.81 6.92
CA LYS A 29 -23.68 -4.76 7.13
C LYS A 29 -23.18 -6.20 6.92
N PRO A 30 -23.68 -7.16 7.71
CA PRO A 30 -23.42 -8.58 7.49
C PRO A 30 -24.33 -9.10 6.35
N HIS A 31 -23.76 -9.92 5.48
CA HIS A 31 -24.45 -10.48 4.31
C HIS A 31 -24.26 -12.00 4.27
N CYS A 32 -25.27 -12.73 3.78
CA CYS A 32 -25.14 -14.16 3.53
C CYS A 32 -24.15 -14.41 2.37
N ILE A 33 -23.71 -15.67 2.21
CA ILE A 33 -22.71 -16.06 1.20
C ILE A 33 -23.13 -15.60 -0.22
N ALA A 34 -24.43 -15.67 -0.54
CA ALA A 34 -24.96 -15.26 -1.85
C ALA A 34 -24.95 -13.73 -2.08
N HIS A 35 -24.99 -12.93 -1.01
CA HIS A 35 -25.09 -11.45 -1.08
C HIS A 35 -23.83 -10.73 -0.59
N ARG A 36 -22.75 -11.47 -0.30
CA ARG A 36 -21.49 -10.90 0.17
C ARG A 36 -20.83 -9.99 -0.86
N MET A 37 -21.03 -10.24 -2.15
CA MET A 37 -20.44 -9.43 -3.21
C MET A 37 -21.00 -8.00 -3.18
N PRO A 38 -20.15 -6.95 -3.23
CA PRO A 38 -20.58 -5.54 -3.21
C PRO A 38 -21.66 -5.21 -4.26
N GLU A 39 -21.57 -5.81 -5.43
CA GLU A 39 -22.53 -5.64 -6.52
C GLU A 39 -23.95 -6.08 -6.15
N LYS A 40 -24.08 -7.12 -5.30
CA LYS A 40 -25.38 -7.71 -4.94
C LYS A 40 -26.15 -6.91 -3.89
N HIS A 41 -25.46 -6.08 -3.10
CA HIS A 41 -26.07 -5.27 -2.04
C HIS A 41 -25.88 -3.75 -2.25
N GLY A 42 -25.50 -3.33 -3.46
CA GLY A 42 -25.47 -1.92 -3.86
C GLY A 42 -24.17 -1.16 -3.54
N CYS A 43 -23.16 -1.81 -2.97
CA CYS A 43 -21.84 -1.21 -2.73
C CYS A 43 -20.85 -1.40 -3.89
N GLY A 44 -21.28 -1.95 -5.03
CA GLY A 44 -20.43 -2.27 -6.17
C GLY A 44 -19.64 -1.08 -6.72
N THR A 45 -20.29 0.07 -6.88
CA THR A 45 -19.64 1.29 -7.40
C THR A 45 -18.58 1.82 -6.44
N ALA A 46 -18.86 1.83 -5.13
CA ALA A 46 -17.91 2.25 -4.11
C ALA A 46 -16.69 1.32 -4.06
N ALA A 47 -16.90 0.01 -4.11
CA ALA A 47 -15.84 -1.00 -4.13
C ALA A 47 -14.98 -0.89 -5.38
N HIS A 48 -15.60 -0.71 -6.54
CA HIS A 48 -14.89 -0.53 -7.80
C HIS A 48 -14.02 0.73 -7.79
N ASN A 49 -14.57 1.87 -7.34
CA ASN A 49 -13.82 3.12 -7.28
C ASN A 49 -12.64 3.04 -6.33
N GLN A 50 -12.82 2.41 -5.16
CA GLN A 50 -11.72 2.17 -4.22
C GLN A 50 -10.64 1.28 -4.85
N ALA A 51 -11.01 0.19 -5.51
CA ALA A 51 -10.07 -0.69 -6.20
C ALA A 51 -9.28 0.04 -7.29
N GLN A 52 -9.91 0.95 -8.05
CA GLN A 52 -9.20 1.77 -9.02
C GLN A 52 -8.21 2.74 -8.36
N MET A 53 -8.61 3.41 -7.28
CA MET A 53 -7.71 4.29 -6.52
C MET A 53 -6.51 3.51 -5.97
N ASP A 54 -6.72 2.32 -5.44
CA ASP A 54 -5.64 1.50 -4.88
C ASP A 54 -4.70 0.98 -5.97
N ASN A 55 -5.25 0.61 -7.13
CA ASN A 55 -4.44 0.23 -8.29
C ASN A 55 -3.56 1.39 -8.78
N THR A 56 -4.13 2.59 -8.90
CA THR A 56 -3.36 3.78 -9.31
C THR A 56 -2.26 4.15 -8.29
N LYS A 57 -2.56 4.09 -6.98
CA LYS A 57 -1.57 4.32 -5.92
C LYS A 57 -0.45 3.29 -5.96
N ASN A 58 -0.78 2.01 -6.13
CA ASN A 58 0.21 0.94 -6.23
C ASN A 58 1.09 1.10 -7.47
N ALA A 59 0.49 1.41 -8.62
CA ALA A 59 1.24 1.70 -9.84
C ALA A 59 2.20 2.89 -9.67
N ALA A 60 1.79 3.95 -8.97
CA ALA A 60 2.66 5.07 -8.64
C ALA A 60 3.81 4.65 -7.70
N ALA A 61 3.51 3.90 -6.64
CA ALA A 61 4.52 3.39 -5.71
C ALA A 61 5.56 2.52 -6.41
N ARG A 62 5.14 1.60 -7.29
CA ARG A 62 6.06 0.76 -8.08
C ARG A 62 6.93 1.57 -9.05
N ARG A 63 6.41 2.67 -9.61
CA ARG A 63 7.22 3.57 -10.45
C ARG A 63 8.28 4.30 -9.65
N GLU A 64 7.95 4.79 -8.46
CA GLU A 64 8.92 5.43 -7.56
C GLU A 64 9.97 4.43 -7.07
N GLU A 65 9.55 3.22 -6.71
CA GLU A 65 10.47 2.14 -6.35
C GLU A 65 11.45 1.80 -7.49
N ALA A 66 10.94 1.70 -8.74
CA ALA A 66 11.78 1.46 -9.90
C ALA A 66 12.79 2.60 -10.15
N LYS A 67 12.38 3.87 -9.99
CA LYS A 67 13.29 5.03 -10.08
C LYS A 67 14.36 5.02 -8.99
N ASN A 68 13.99 4.63 -7.77
CA ASN A 68 14.91 4.54 -6.64
C ASN A 68 15.91 3.39 -6.82
N ALA A 69 15.44 2.23 -7.31
CA ALA A 69 16.29 1.10 -7.64
C ALA A 69 17.28 1.44 -8.76
N SER A 70 16.84 2.14 -9.82
CA SER A 70 17.71 2.63 -10.89
C SER A 70 18.80 3.59 -10.37
N ASN A 71 18.47 4.42 -9.39
CA ASN A 71 19.42 5.36 -8.79
C ASN A 71 20.34 4.75 -7.72
N ALA A 72 20.13 3.50 -7.30
CA ALA A 72 20.92 2.88 -6.23
C ALA A 72 22.40 2.73 -6.64
N ASP A 73 22.67 2.26 -7.86
CA ASP A 73 24.03 2.12 -8.39
C ASP A 73 24.72 3.48 -8.57
N ALA A 74 23.99 4.47 -9.08
CA ALA A 74 24.50 5.83 -9.23
C ALA A 74 24.84 6.47 -7.86
N ARG A 75 23.99 6.27 -6.84
CA ARG A 75 24.25 6.70 -5.47
C ARG A 75 25.47 6.00 -4.87
N ALA A 76 25.62 4.70 -5.09
CA ALA A 76 26.79 3.94 -4.61
C ALA A 76 28.10 4.45 -5.24
N LYS A 77 28.10 4.74 -6.54
CA LYS A 77 29.26 5.33 -7.24
C LYS A 77 29.60 6.72 -6.73
N LEU A 78 28.61 7.58 -6.51
CA LEU A 78 28.80 8.92 -5.95
C LEU A 78 29.35 8.85 -4.52
N GLN A 79 28.85 7.93 -3.69
CA GLN A 79 29.33 7.73 -2.33
C GLN A 79 30.81 7.31 -2.32
N LYS A 80 31.21 6.34 -3.16
CA LYS A 80 32.61 5.94 -3.30
C LYS A 80 33.51 7.12 -3.67
N LYS A 81 33.13 7.91 -4.69
CA LYS A 81 33.88 9.12 -5.09
C LYS A 81 34.00 10.13 -3.96
N ARG A 82 32.92 10.34 -3.19
CA ARG A 82 32.93 11.23 -2.03
C ARG A 82 33.94 10.78 -0.98
N ASP A 83 33.97 9.49 -0.68
CA ASP A 83 34.88 8.92 0.31
C ASP A 83 36.34 8.96 -0.15
N GLU A 84 36.58 8.81 -1.44
CA GLU A 84 37.91 8.95 -2.06
C GLU A 84 38.42 10.40 -1.96
N LEU A 85 37.60 11.37 -2.37
CA LEU A 85 37.91 12.81 -2.24
C LEU A 85 38.12 13.23 -0.78
N ALA A 86 37.36 12.66 0.16
CA ALA A 86 37.54 12.91 1.59
C ALA A 86 38.91 12.40 2.09
N ARG A 87 39.34 11.21 1.65
CA ARG A 87 40.66 10.66 1.95
C ARG A 87 41.78 11.49 1.34
N GLU A 88 41.62 11.99 0.12
CA GLU A 88 42.61 12.90 -0.50
C GLU A 88 42.76 14.22 0.27
N ARG A 89 41.66 14.79 0.76
CA ARG A 89 41.70 16.00 1.60
C ARG A 89 42.39 15.78 2.94
N GLN A 90 42.26 14.59 3.54
CA GLN A 90 42.97 14.22 4.78
C GLN A 90 44.47 13.98 4.55
N LYS A 91 44.85 13.52 3.35
CA LYS A 91 46.25 13.26 2.99
C LYS A 91 47.02 14.53 2.59
N LYS A 92 46.34 15.63 2.26
CA LYS A 92 47.00 16.92 2.10
C LYS A 92 47.32 17.47 3.48
N PRO A 93 48.61 17.60 3.87
CA PRO A 93 48.95 18.29 5.10
C PRO A 93 48.35 19.69 5.01
N ALA A 94 47.69 20.14 6.08
CA ALA A 94 47.36 21.55 6.24
C ALA A 94 48.64 22.32 5.94
N ALA A 95 48.67 23.06 4.83
CA ALA A 95 49.78 23.94 4.52
C ALA A 95 49.88 24.88 5.73
N LYS A 96 50.82 24.56 6.62
CA LYS A 96 51.18 25.40 7.75
C LYS A 96 51.44 26.76 7.11
N LYS A 97 50.60 27.75 7.42
CA LYS A 97 50.95 29.15 7.19
C LYS A 97 52.15 29.41 8.09
N SER A 98 53.34 29.18 7.57
CA SER A 98 54.59 29.69 8.13
C SER A 98 54.49 31.20 8.07
N LYS A 99 54.40 31.82 9.25
CA LYS A 99 54.65 33.24 9.46
C LYS A 99 55.90 33.36 10.31
#